data_AF-A0A4U9HNX4-F1
#
_entry.id   AF-A0A4U9HNX4-F1
#
_cell.length_a   1.000
_cell.length_b   1.000
_cell.length_c   1.000
_cell.angle_alpha   90.00
_cell.angle_beta   90.00
_cell.angle_gamma   90.00
#
_symmetry.space_group_name_H-M   'P 1'
#
loop_
_entity.id
_entity.type
_entity.pdbx_description
1 polymer ?
#
loop_
_entity_poly.entity_id
_entity_poly.type
_entity_poly.pdbx_seq_one_letter_code
_entity_poly.pdbx_strand_id
1 'polypeptide(L)'
;MKTLKNWTLAGQYDDRIELLVDGQHLFCLYVLEEDLFRVLLKRNGELALDRTWSIAPQQDVPWEGRDRLSVAGFGLPGYRLEQHDQRLVVASAALRVTVHQPLWLEWEYCGADGQWRPLAADRPTSAYLLNAHGDGVAHYQRRFGGERYYGLGEKSGDLERSGRRFEMRNLDAMGYNAASTDPLYKHIPFTITRREDVSFGLFYDNLSSCWLDLGNELDNYHPAYRRYQAEAGIWIITCSSGRRCWT
;
A
#
# COMPACT_ATOMS: atom_id res chain seq x y z
N MET A 1 17.54 5.62 -6.77
CA MET A 1 16.94 5.20 -5.48
C MET A 1 17.56 3.87 -5.06
N LYS A 2 17.80 3.65 -3.76
CA LYS A 2 18.30 2.40 -3.18
C LYS A 2 17.13 1.45 -2.92
N THR A 3 17.23 0.22 -3.41
CA THR A 3 16.26 -0.84 -3.13
C THR A 3 16.47 -1.39 -1.72
N LEU A 4 15.39 -1.52 -0.95
CA LEU A 4 15.37 -2.23 0.33
C LEU A 4 15.31 -3.74 0.10
N LYS A 5 16.19 -4.52 0.74
CA LYS A 5 16.35 -5.94 0.40
C LYS A 5 16.44 -6.87 1.60
N ASN A 6 17.38 -6.64 2.49
CA ASN A 6 17.70 -7.61 3.52
C ASN A 6 16.93 -7.26 4.78
N TRP A 7 16.21 -8.20 5.37
CA TRP A 7 15.51 -7.96 6.62
C TRP A 7 15.82 -9.04 7.64
N THR A 8 15.70 -8.67 8.91
CA THR A 8 15.64 -9.58 10.04
C THR A 8 14.43 -9.24 10.89
N LEU A 9 13.83 -10.24 11.54
CA LEU A 9 12.75 -9.99 12.50
C LEU A 9 13.32 -9.24 13.71
N ALA A 10 12.85 -8.02 13.95
CA ALA A 10 13.32 -7.14 15.02
C ALA A 10 12.37 -7.12 16.23
N GLY A 11 11.08 -7.36 16.01
CA GLY A 11 10.08 -7.41 17.08
C GLY A 11 8.79 -8.09 16.66
N GLN A 12 8.11 -8.69 17.63
CA GLN A 12 6.78 -9.26 17.51
C GLN A 12 5.93 -8.73 18.67
N TYR A 13 4.76 -8.20 18.36
CA TYR A 13 3.81 -7.61 19.28
C TYR A 13 2.42 -8.16 19.00
N ASP A 14 1.43 -7.88 19.85
CA ASP A 14 0.08 -8.42 19.67
C ASP A 14 -0.61 -7.95 18.37
N ASP A 15 -0.27 -6.73 17.91
CA ASP A 15 -0.88 -6.07 16.76
C ASP A 15 -0.01 -6.04 15.50
N ARG A 16 1.30 -6.36 15.60
CA ARG A 16 2.25 -6.18 14.50
C ARG A 16 3.55 -6.97 14.65
N ILE A 17 4.24 -7.14 13.53
CA ILE A 17 5.68 -7.43 13.52
C ILE A 17 6.49 -6.21 13.04
N GLU A 18 7.75 -6.14 13.46
CA GLU A 18 8.73 -5.18 12.99
C GLU A 18 9.95 -5.90 12.41
N LEU A 19 10.39 -5.46 11.23
CA LEU A 19 11.56 -5.99 10.54
C LEU A 19 12.62 -4.90 10.45
N LEU A 20 13.86 -5.22 10.84
CA LEU A 20 15.01 -4.36 10.60
C LEU A 20 15.49 -4.59 9.17
N VAL A 21 15.37 -3.57 8.32
CA VAL A 21 15.69 -3.64 6.91
C VAL A 21 16.99 -2.91 6.59
N ASP A 22 17.88 -3.60 5.90
CA ASP A 22 19.25 -3.19 5.55
C ASP A 22 20.06 -2.66 6.75
N GLY A 23 19.76 -3.16 7.95
CA GLY A 23 20.41 -2.76 9.21
C GLY A 23 20.08 -1.34 9.69
N GLN A 24 19.10 -0.66 9.08
CA GLN A 24 18.89 0.77 9.27
C GLN A 24 17.41 1.19 9.40
N HIS A 25 16.52 0.65 8.56
CA HIS A 25 15.13 1.07 8.50
C HIS A 25 14.23 0.07 9.25
N LEU A 26 13.09 0.51 9.78
CA LEU A 26 12.11 -0.40 10.38
C LEU A 26 10.90 -0.53 9.46
N PHE A 27 10.60 -1.76 9.05
CA PHE A 27 9.41 -2.11 8.28
C PHE A 27 8.42 -2.79 9.21
N CYS A 28 7.31 -2.11 9.49
CA CYS A 28 6.28 -2.55 10.41
C CYS A 28 5.09 -3.11 9.61
N LEU A 29 4.60 -4.28 10.00
CA LEU A 29 3.41 -4.90 9.42
C LEU A 29 2.38 -5.12 10.52
N TYR A 30 1.31 -4.33 10.49
CA TYR A 30 0.20 -4.36 11.45
C TYR A 30 -0.96 -5.19 10.92
N VAL A 31 -1.59 -5.95 11.82
CA VAL A 31 -2.85 -6.64 11.60
C VAL A 31 -3.93 -5.88 12.36
N LEU A 32 -4.66 -5.02 11.64
CA LEU A 32 -5.63 -4.10 12.24
C LEU A 32 -7.02 -4.74 12.35
N GLU A 33 -7.44 -5.44 11.29
CA GLU A 33 -8.67 -6.24 11.23
C GLU A 33 -8.39 -7.56 10.51
N GLU A 34 -9.37 -8.45 10.46
CA GLU A 34 -9.27 -9.73 9.77
C GLU A 34 -8.91 -9.56 8.29
N ASP A 35 -9.43 -8.52 7.64
CA ASP A 35 -9.20 -8.22 6.23
C ASP A 35 -8.41 -6.92 6.03
N LEU A 36 -7.84 -6.33 7.09
CA LEU A 36 -7.19 -5.02 7.06
C LEU A 36 -5.77 -5.05 7.64
N PHE A 37 -4.77 -4.99 6.78
CA PHE A 37 -3.37 -4.92 7.19
C PHE A 37 -2.79 -3.55 6.86
N ARG A 38 -1.86 -3.09 7.69
CA ARG A 38 -1.10 -1.85 7.47
C ARG A 38 0.38 -2.14 7.36
N VAL A 39 0.98 -1.82 6.23
CA VAL A 39 2.45 -1.79 6.05
C VAL A 39 2.95 -0.39 6.36
N LEU A 40 4.02 -0.22 7.13
CA LEU A 40 4.61 1.09 7.44
C LEU A 40 6.14 1.01 7.41
N LEU A 41 6.81 2.02 6.87
CA LEU A 41 8.28 2.08 6.83
C LEU A 41 8.81 3.28 7.62
N LYS A 42 9.50 3.06 8.74
CA LYS A 42 10.24 4.10 9.47
C LYS A 42 11.65 4.21 8.91
N ARG A 43 11.98 5.36 8.30
CA ARG A 43 13.31 5.59 7.74
C ARG A 43 14.28 5.87 8.89
N ASN A 44 15.37 5.11 9.00
CA ASN A 44 16.32 5.24 10.11
C ASN A 44 15.66 4.99 11.48
N GLY A 45 14.57 4.21 11.51
CA GLY A 45 13.76 4.01 12.71
C GLY A 45 12.78 5.14 13.03
N GLU A 46 12.74 6.22 12.24
CA GLU A 46 11.95 7.43 12.50
C GLU A 46 10.82 7.66 11.48
N LEU A 47 9.80 8.40 11.91
CA LEU A 47 8.74 8.90 11.04
C LEU A 47 9.07 10.32 10.58
N ALA A 48 8.97 10.59 9.29
CA ALA A 48 9.04 11.96 8.78
C ALA A 48 7.83 12.81 9.23
N LEU A 49 6.68 12.16 9.40
CA LEU A 49 5.45 12.76 9.93
C LEU A 49 4.76 11.74 10.85
N ASP A 50 4.65 12.07 12.13
CA ASP A 50 4.08 11.22 13.18
C ASP A 50 2.55 11.32 13.28
N ARG A 51 1.92 12.23 12.51
CA ARG A 51 0.47 12.43 12.50
C ARG A 51 -0.19 12.00 11.19
N THR A 52 -1.47 11.63 11.28
CA THR A 52 -2.36 11.38 10.14
C THR A 52 -3.75 11.98 10.38
N TRP A 53 -4.40 12.42 9.31
CA TRP A 53 -5.78 12.91 9.28
C TRP A 53 -6.69 12.02 8.44
N SER A 54 -6.13 10.97 7.82
CA SER A 54 -6.85 10.13 6.86
C SER A 54 -7.43 8.87 7.51
N ILE A 55 -7.01 8.54 8.72
CA ILE A 55 -7.32 7.26 9.39
C ILE A 55 -8.20 7.49 10.62
N ALA A 56 -9.49 7.19 10.45
CA ALA A 56 -10.56 7.44 11.41
C ALA A 56 -11.43 6.17 11.62
N PRO A 57 -10.94 5.13 12.32
CA PRO A 57 -11.63 3.85 12.42
C PRO A 57 -12.97 3.90 13.18
N GLN A 58 -13.22 4.92 14.00
CA GLN A 58 -14.45 5.04 14.80
C GLN A 58 -15.15 6.38 14.60
N GLN A 59 -14.42 7.47 14.78
CA GLN A 59 -14.91 8.84 14.68
C GLN A 59 -13.87 9.68 13.95
N ASP A 60 -14.29 10.88 13.55
CA ASP A 60 -13.44 11.82 12.81
C ASP A 60 -12.14 12.16 13.56
N VAL A 61 -11.11 12.51 12.80
CA VAL A 61 -9.78 12.79 13.35
C VAL A 61 -9.75 14.18 14.00
N PRO A 62 -9.17 14.34 15.20
CA PRO A 62 -8.95 15.66 15.79
C PRO A 62 -8.15 16.59 14.87
N TRP A 63 -8.28 17.90 15.10
CA TRP A 63 -7.60 18.92 14.28
C TRP A 63 -6.08 18.76 14.28
N GLU A 64 -5.49 18.41 15.43
CA GLU A 64 -4.06 18.14 15.61
C GLU A 64 -3.57 16.86 14.91
N GLY A 65 -4.48 16.05 14.38
CA GLY A 65 -4.17 14.77 13.79
C GLY A 65 -3.99 13.67 14.83
N ARG A 66 -4.22 12.45 14.37
CA ARG A 66 -4.05 11.24 15.16
C ARG A 66 -2.60 10.75 15.07
N ASP A 67 -2.07 10.17 16.15
CA ASP A 67 -0.79 9.45 16.11
C ASP A 67 -0.84 8.34 15.04
N ARG A 68 0.07 8.42 14.08
CA ARG A 68 0.20 7.51 12.94
C ARG A 68 0.48 6.07 13.35
N LEU A 69 1.12 5.85 14.50
CA LEU A 69 1.39 4.51 15.03
C LEU A 69 0.19 3.94 15.80
N SER A 70 -0.73 4.80 16.25
CA SER A 70 -1.87 4.38 17.06
C SER A 70 -2.74 3.34 16.34
N VAL A 71 -3.11 2.31 17.09
CA VAL A 71 -4.05 1.25 16.68
C VAL A 71 -5.41 1.37 17.38
N ALA A 72 -5.63 2.42 18.18
CA ALA A 72 -6.86 2.58 18.96
C ALA A 72 -8.13 2.59 18.08
N GLY A 73 -9.08 1.72 18.41
CA GLY A 73 -10.36 1.64 17.72
C GLY A 73 -10.39 0.75 16.48
N PHE A 74 -9.28 0.09 16.14
CA PHE A 74 -9.30 -1.14 15.34
C PHE A 74 -9.61 -2.35 16.24
N GLY A 75 -10.11 -3.42 15.65
CA GLY A 75 -10.52 -4.65 16.33
C GLY A 75 -9.36 -5.50 16.84
N LEU A 76 -8.21 -5.48 16.14
CA LEU A 76 -6.99 -6.22 16.52
C LEU A 76 -7.25 -7.72 16.79
N PRO A 77 -7.61 -8.51 15.77
CA PRO A 77 -7.99 -9.93 15.94
C PRO A 77 -6.82 -10.83 16.38
N GLY A 78 -5.61 -10.30 16.50
CA GLY A 78 -4.38 -11.07 16.59
C GLY A 78 -4.02 -11.69 15.24
N TYR A 79 -2.94 -12.47 15.22
CA TYR A 79 -2.44 -13.12 14.01
C TYR A 79 -1.57 -14.33 14.33
N ARG A 80 -1.43 -15.22 13.35
CA ARG A 80 -0.42 -16.28 13.35
C ARG A 80 0.83 -15.81 12.62
N LEU A 81 1.99 -16.10 13.21
CA LEU A 81 3.30 -15.88 12.60
C LEU A 81 3.99 -17.23 12.39
N GLU A 82 4.33 -17.55 11.14
CA GLU A 82 5.16 -18.70 10.80
C GLU A 82 6.49 -18.21 10.24
N GLN A 83 7.59 -18.70 10.82
CA GLN A 83 8.94 -18.36 10.41
C GLN A 83 9.60 -19.52 9.67
N HIS A 84 10.16 -19.22 8.51
CA HIS A 84 10.95 -20.13 7.70
C HIS A 84 12.29 -19.45 7.34
N ASP A 85 13.25 -20.21 6.79
CA ASP A 85 14.62 -19.74 6.54
C ASP A 85 14.71 -18.41 5.76
N GLN A 86 13.85 -18.19 4.76
CA GLN A 86 13.88 -17.01 3.88
C GLN A 86 12.52 -16.34 3.72
N ARG A 87 11.58 -16.61 4.61
CA ARG A 87 10.24 -15.99 4.58
C ARG A 87 9.57 -15.96 5.95
N LEU A 88 8.74 -14.96 6.16
CA LEU A 88 7.76 -14.91 7.25
C LEU A 88 6.36 -14.96 6.66
N VAL A 89 5.44 -15.66 7.31
CA VAL A 89 4.03 -15.66 6.95
C VAL A 89 3.24 -15.09 8.11
N VAL A 90 2.51 -14.00 7.88
CA VAL A 90 1.61 -13.36 8.84
C VAL A 90 0.19 -13.56 8.35
N ALA A 91 -0.66 -14.17 9.17
CA ALA A 91 -2.02 -14.53 8.78
C ALA A 91 -3.06 -14.19 9.85
N SER A 92 -4.14 -13.55 9.42
CA SER A 92 -5.42 -13.50 10.12
C SER A 92 -6.32 -14.64 9.61
N ALA A 93 -7.63 -14.61 9.91
CA ALA A 93 -8.58 -15.56 9.34
C ALA A 93 -8.92 -15.28 7.87
N ALA A 94 -8.83 -14.02 7.41
CA ALA A 94 -9.26 -13.62 6.06
C ALA A 94 -8.11 -13.19 5.14
N LEU A 95 -6.98 -12.74 5.67
CA LEU A 95 -5.86 -12.23 4.90
C LEU A 95 -4.54 -12.85 5.37
N ARG A 96 -3.68 -13.16 4.41
CA ARG A 96 -2.34 -13.69 4.65
C ARG A 96 -1.33 -12.92 3.82
N VAL A 97 -0.19 -12.61 4.42
CA VAL A 97 0.95 -12.02 3.73
C VAL A 97 2.20 -12.84 3.98
N THR A 98 2.90 -13.14 2.90
CA THR A 98 4.23 -13.72 2.92
C THR A 98 5.24 -12.61 2.69
N VAL A 99 6.14 -12.40 3.65
CA VAL A 99 7.31 -11.53 3.53
C VAL A 99 8.48 -12.38 3.04
N HIS A 100 8.96 -12.11 1.83
CA HIS A 100 10.07 -12.84 1.22
C HIS A 100 11.42 -12.19 1.49
N GLN A 101 12.50 -12.96 1.36
CA GLN A 101 13.88 -12.45 1.33
C GLN A 101 14.52 -12.73 -0.05
N PRO A 102 14.99 -11.72 -0.80
CA PRO A 102 14.94 -10.27 -0.54
C PRO A 102 13.51 -9.71 -0.38
N LEU A 103 13.38 -8.54 0.25
CA LEU A 103 12.11 -7.93 0.67
C LEU A 103 11.14 -7.67 -0.49
N TRP A 104 10.03 -8.41 -0.49
CA TRP A 104 8.80 -8.14 -1.23
C TRP A 104 7.64 -8.90 -0.55
N LEU A 105 6.41 -8.42 -0.73
CA LEU A 105 5.23 -9.02 -0.13
C LEU A 105 4.38 -9.77 -1.16
N GLU A 106 3.89 -10.94 -0.77
CA GLU A 106 2.84 -11.67 -1.48
C GLU A 106 1.60 -11.75 -0.60
N TRP A 107 0.46 -11.33 -1.12
CA TRP A 107 -0.80 -11.26 -0.40
C TRP A 107 -1.77 -12.30 -0.93
N GLU A 108 -2.47 -12.96 -0.03
CA GLU A 108 -3.51 -13.93 -0.32
C GLU A 108 -4.75 -13.65 0.55
N TYR A 109 -5.93 -13.93 0.01
CA TYR A 109 -7.19 -13.86 0.74
C TYR A 109 -7.78 -15.25 0.92
N CYS A 110 -8.49 -15.47 2.02
CA CYS A 110 -9.22 -16.71 2.27
C CYS A 110 -10.61 -16.63 1.64
N GLY A 111 -10.87 -17.49 0.65
CA GLY A 111 -12.18 -17.61 0.01
C GLY A 111 -13.26 -18.13 0.96
N ALA A 112 -14.53 -18.02 0.54
CA ALA A 112 -15.65 -18.56 1.31
C ALA A 112 -15.60 -20.10 1.46
N ASP A 113 -14.84 -20.77 0.59
CA ASP A 113 -14.55 -22.21 0.61
C ASP A 113 -13.35 -22.56 1.51
N GLY A 114 -12.77 -21.58 2.22
CA GLY A 114 -11.59 -21.76 3.07
C GLY A 114 -10.28 -21.89 2.30
N GLN A 115 -10.28 -21.72 0.98
CA GLN A 115 -9.07 -21.79 0.15
C GLN A 115 -8.38 -20.44 0.06
N TRP A 116 -7.07 -20.45 0.27
CA TRP A 116 -6.23 -19.28 0.05
C TRP A 116 -6.00 -19.04 -1.44
N ARG A 117 -6.16 -17.79 -1.87
CA ARG A 117 -6.01 -17.38 -3.28
C ARG A 117 -5.18 -16.10 -3.37
N PRO A 118 -4.37 -15.93 -4.43
CA PRO A 118 -3.56 -14.71 -4.61
C PRO A 118 -4.44 -13.47 -4.63
N LEU A 119 -4.05 -12.41 -3.93
CA LEU A 119 -4.71 -11.11 -3.92
C LEU A 119 -3.88 -10.07 -4.65
N ALA A 120 -2.66 -9.83 -4.18
CA ALA A 120 -1.71 -8.87 -4.70
C ALA A 120 -0.29 -9.42 -4.50
N ALA A 121 0.67 -8.94 -5.29
CA ALA A 121 2.08 -9.27 -5.08
C ALA A 121 2.93 -8.07 -5.45
N ASP A 122 3.92 -7.78 -4.62
CA ASP A 122 4.93 -6.78 -4.94
C ASP A 122 5.80 -7.28 -6.10
N ARG A 123 6.57 -6.36 -6.70
CA ARG A 123 7.57 -6.77 -7.68
C ARG A 123 8.72 -7.51 -6.97
N PRO A 124 9.06 -8.76 -7.33
CA PRO A 124 10.10 -9.52 -6.63
C PRO A 124 11.49 -8.87 -6.70
N THR A 125 11.73 -8.10 -7.76
CA THR A 125 12.93 -7.26 -7.88
C THR A 125 12.53 -5.82 -7.60
N SER A 126 13.10 -5.19 -6.57
CA SER A 126 12.87 -3.76 -6.29
C SER A 126 11.40 -3.39 -5.98
N ALA A 127 10.79 -4.07 -5.02
CA ALA A 127 9.48 -3.71 -4.47
C ALA A 127 9.50 -2.32 -3.81
N TYR A 128 10.48 -2.05 -2.94
CA TYR A 128 10.56 -0.84 -2.14
C TYR A 128 11.87 -0.10 -2.38
N LEU A 129 11.78 1.19 -2.71
CA LEU A 129 12.94 2.03 -2.99
C LEU A 129 12.90 3.32 -2.17
N LEU A 130 14.06 3.71 -1.64
CA LEU A 130 14.29 4.99 -0.97
C LEU A 130 15.27 5.84 -1.76
N ASN A 131 15.07 7.15 -1.84
CA ASN A 131 16.06 8.05 -2.42
C ASN A 131 17.28 8.17 -1.48
N ALA A 132 18.49 7.98 -2.00
CA ALA A 132 19.71 8.02 -1.18
C ALA A 132 20.08 9.46 -0.74
N HIS A 133 19.66 10.46 -1.51
CA HIS A 133 20.03 11.87 -1.33
C HIS A 133 18.82 12.79 -1.13
N GLY A 134 17.65 12.23 -0.83
CA GLY A 134 16.43 12.98 -0.57
C GLY A 134 15.38 12.10 0.09
N ASP A 135 14.15 12.59 0.23
CA ASP A 135 13.06 11.90 0.94
C ASP A 135 12.15 11.07 0.06
N GLY A 136 12.40 11.10 -1.25
CA GLY A 136 11.55 10.41 -2.21
C GLY A 136 11.53 8.90 -1.99
N VAL A 137 10.38 8.31 -2.28
CA VAL A 137 10.11 6.90 -2.08
C VAL A 137 9.39 6.33 -3.30
N ALA A 138 9.63 5.06 -3.62
CA ALA A 138 8.92 4.32 -4.66
C ALA A 138 8.46 2.94 -4.15
N HIS A 139 7.25 2.52 -4.52
CA HIS A 139 6.70 1.18 -4.29
C HIS A 139 6.20 0.59 -5.60
N TYR A 140 6.63 -0.64 -5.90
CA TYR A 140 6.32 -1.36 -7.13
C TYR A 140 5.54 -2.63 -6.82
N GLN A 141 4.34 -2.71 -7.37
CA GLN A 141 3.49 -3.89 -7.27
C GLN A 141 3.34 -4.54 -8.64
N ARG A 142 3.37 -5.88 -8.69
CA ARG A 142 3.03 -6.61 -9.90
C ARG A 142 1.59 -6.27 -10.32
N ARG A 143 1.39 -6.21 -11.64
CA ARG A 143 0.09 -6.11 -12.28
C ARG A 143 -0.24 -7.44 -12.93
N PHE A 144 -1.35 -8.04 -12.53
CA PHE A 144 -1.84 -9.28 -13.14
C PHE A 144 -2.70 -8.98 -14.37
N GLY A 145 -2.77 -9.93 -15.31
CA GLY A 145 -3.65 -9.81 -16.46
C GLY A 145 -5.12 -9.71 -16.02
N GLY A 146 -5.89 -8.86 -16.70
CA GLY A 146 -7.30 -8.63 -16.39
C GLY A 146 -7.58 -7.69 -15.21
N GLU A 147 -6.55 -7.21 -14.50
CA GLU A 147 -6.73 -6.18 -13.47
C GLU A 147 -7.18 -4.86 -14.07
N ARG A 148 -8.23 -4.29 -13.47
CA ARG A 148 -8.73 -2.94 -13.74
C ARG A 148 -8.59 -2.08 -12.50
N TYR A 149 -8.20 -0.83 -12.69
CA TYR A 149 -7.98 0.10 -11.58
C TYR A 149 -9.02 1.23 -11.58
N TYR A 150 -9.45 1.61 -10.38
CA TYR A 150 -10.43 2.66 -10.10
C TYR A 150 -10.02 3.47 -8.86
N GLY A 151 -10.78 4.52 -8.53
CA GLY A 151 -10.55 5.35 -7.35
C GLY A 151 -9.83 6.65 -7.69
N LEU A 152 -8.81 6.98 -6.90
CA LEU A 152 -7.97 8.19 -6.97
C LEU A 152 -8.68 9.50 -6.56
N GLY A 153 -9.90 9.40 -6.04
CA GLY A 153 -10.74 10.55 -5.70
C GLY A 153 -11.19 11.30 -6.95
N GLU A 154 -10.93 12.60 -6.98
CA GLU A 154 -11.33 13.47 -8.08
C GLU A 154 -10.28 13.48 -9.19
N LYS A 155 -10.60 12.83 -10.31
CA LYS A 155 -9.75 12.75 -11.51
C LYS A 155 -10.56 12.83 -12.79
N SER A 156 -10.05 13.57 -13.78
CA SER A 156 -10.63 13.71 -15.12
C SER A 156 -10.52 12.43 -15.95
N GLY A 157 -11.28 12.37 -17.05
CA GLY A 157 -11.32 11.25 -17.97
C GLY A 157 -12.05 10.02 -17.42
N ASP A 158 -11.91 8.91 -18.15
CA ASP A 158 -12.70 7.70 -17.93
C ASP A 158 -12.55 7.12 -16.52
N LEU A 159 -13.65 6.57 -15.99
CA LEU A 159 -13.70 5.96 -14.66
C LEU A 159 -12.64 4.88 -14.45
N GLU A 160 -12.38 4.08 -15.49
CA GLU A 160 -11.34 3.06 -15.49
C GLU A 160 -9.97 3.69 -15.75
N ARG A 161 -8.99 3.37 -14.89
CA ARG A 161 -7.72 4.10 -14.78
C ARG A 161 -6.52 3.29 -15.25
N SER A 162 -6.71 2.10 -15.81
CA SER A 162 -5.59 1.22 -16.19
C SER A 162 -4.80 1.77 -17.36
N GLY A 163 -3.50 1.52 -17.36
CA GLY A 163 -2.60 2.00 -18.42
C GLY A 163 -2.35 3.51 -18.37
N ARG A 164 -2.81 4.21 -17.33
CA ARG A 164 -2.64 5.66 -17.16
C ARG A 164 -1.76 5.99 -15.96
N ARG A 165 -1.21 7.19 -15.97
CA ARG A 165 -0.47 7.78 -14.86
C ARG A 165 -1.23 8.99 -14.32
N PHE A 166 -1.23 9.16 -13.00
CA PHE A 166 -1.88 10.26 -12.31
C PHE A 166 -0.90 10.94 -11.35
N GLU A 167 -0.90 12.25 -11.34
CA GLU A 167 -0.24 13.10 -10.38
C GLU A 167 -1.20 13.48 -9.26
N MET A 168 -0.69 13.46 -8.05
CA MET A 168 -1.45 13.67 -6.83
C MET A 168 -0.88 14.90 -6.13
N ARG A 169 -1.34 16.06 -6.58
CA ARG A 169 -0.98 17.38 -6.05
C ARG A 169 -2.18 18.29 -6.16
N ASN A 170 -2.57 18.95 -5.08
CA ASN A 170 -3.71 19.86 -5.10
C ASN A 170 -3.35 21.10 -5.93
N LEU A 171 -4.14 21.37 -6.97
CA LEU A 171 -4.00 22.54 -7.83
C LEU A 171 -5.36 23.21 -8.01
N ASP A 172 -5.36 24.54 -8.04
CA ASP A 172 -6.52 25.31 -8.51
C ASP A 172 -6.60 25.19 -10.04
N ALA A 173 -7.28 24.15 -10.51
CA ALA A 173 -7.39 23.80 -11.92
C ALA A 173 -8.59 24.49 -12.58
N MET A 174 -8.65 25.82 -12.51
CA MET A 174 -9.74 26.58 -13.15
C MET A 174 -9.72 26.36 -14.68
N GLY A 175 -10.88 26.04 -15.27
CA GLY A 175 -11.01 25.79 -16.71
C GLY A 175 -10.44 24.44 -17.18
N TYR A 176 -10.26 23.47 -16.27
CA TYR A 176 -9.74 22.15 -16.61
C TYR A 176 -10.56 21.43 -17.69
N ASN A 177 -9.88 20.62 -18.49
CA ASN A 177 -10.52 19.71 -19.43
C ASN A 177 -10.98 18.45 -18.68
N ALA A 178 -12.29 18.21 -18.69
CA ALA A 178 -12.90 17.08 -17.98
C ALA A 178 -12.46 15.69 -18.49
N ALA A 179 -11.84 15.60 -19.67
CA ALA A 179 -11.34 14.35 -20.24
C ALA A 179 -9.86 14.09 -19.93
N SER A 180 -9.03 15.13 -19.78
CA SER A 180 -7.56 14.95 -19.81
C SER A 180 -6.75 15.69 -18.76
N THR A 181 -7.28 16.75 -18.11
CA THR A 181 -6.47 17.54 -17.19
C THR A 181 -6.23 16.81 -15.87
N ASP A 182 -4.96 16.70 -15.49
CA ASP A 182 -4.48 16.17 -14.22
C ASP A 182 -3.19 16.92 -13.85
N PRO A 183 -2.98 17.31 -12.57
CA PRO A 183 -3.82 17.09 -11.39
C PRO A 183 -5.01 18.05 -11.24
N LEU A 184 -5.87 17.80 -10.24
CA LEU A 184 -7.09 18.57 -9.91
C LEU A 184 -7.10 18.99 -8.42
N TYR A 185 -8.27 19.35 -7.88
CA TYR A 185 -8.40 19.98 -6.57
C TYR A 185 -8.22 19.02 -5.40
N LYS A 186 -8.64 17.76 -5.52
CA LYS A 186 -8.62 16.78 -4.41
C LYS A 186 -7.51 15.74 -4.58
N HIS A 187 -6.84 15.44 -3.47
CA HIS A 187 -5.78 14.44 -3.38
C HIS A 187 -6.24 13.29 -2.49
N ILE A 188 -6.59 12.15 -3.09
CA ILE A 188 -6.98 10.93 -2.36
C ILE A 188 -6.25 9.73 -2.99
N PRO A 189 -5.07 9.35 -2.50
CA PRO A 189 -4.25 8.28 -3.06
C PRO A 189 -4.77 6.87 -2.68
N PHE A 190 -6.03 6.62 -3.03
CA PHE A 190 -6.73 5.35 -2.83
C PHE A 190 -7.06 4.71 -4.18
N THR A 191 -6.59 3.50 -4.40
CA THR A 191 -6.95 2.71 -5.59
C THR A 191 -7.81 1.54 -5.23
N ILE A 192 -8.76 1.20 -6.11
CA ILE A 192 -9.47 -0.08 -6.08
C ILE A 192 -8.94 -0.90 -7.25
N THR A 193 -8.43 -2.09 -6.97
CA THR A 193 -8.09 -3.08 -7.99
C THR A 193 -9.23 -4.08 -8.08
N ARG A 194 -9.78 -4.25 -9.27
CA ARG A 194 -10.83 -5.23 -9.58
C ARG A 194 -10.27 -6.30 -10.51
N ARG A 195 -10.49 -7.55 -10.12
CA ARG A 195 -10.41 -8.74 -10.99
C ARG A 195 -11.79 -9.40 -11.06
N GLU A 196 -11.92 -10.45 -11.86
CA GLU A 196 -13.17 -11.20 -11.96
C GLU A 196 -13.56 -11.90 -10.65
N ASP A 197 -12.56 -12.34 -9.88
CA ASP A 197 -12.73 -13.15 -8.68
C ASP A 197 -12.81 -12.31 -7.38
N VAL A 198 -12.10 -11.18 -7.33
CA VAL A 198 -11.91 -10.38 -6.12
C VAL A 198 -11.75 -8.89 -6.43
N SER A 199 -12.01 -8.04 -5.45
CA SER A 199 -11.62 -6.63 -5.47
C SER A 199 -10.97 -6.24 -4.15
N PHE A 200 -9.99 -5.36 -4.21
CA PHE A 200 -9.34 -4.84 -3.02
C PHE A 200 -8.97 -3.36 -3.14
N GLY A 201 -8.96 -2.68 -2.01
CA GLY A 201 -8.45 -1.32 -1.88
C GLY A 201 -6.96 -1.30 -1.59
N LEU A 202 -6.27 -0.25 -2.02
CA LEU A 202 -4.97 0.16 -1.48
C LEU A 202 -5.02 1.67 -1.27
N PHE A 203 -4.95 2.08 -0.02
CA PHE A 203 -4.74 3.47 0.36
C PHE A 203 -3.28 3.68 0.66
N TYR A 204 -2.71 4.81 0.21
CA TYR A 204 -1.38 5.27 0.62
C TYR A 204 -1.51 6.49 1.52
N ASP A 205 -1.41 6.32 2.84
CA ASP A 205 -1.54 7.44 3.78
C ASP A 205 -0.28 8.32 3.79
N ASN A 206 -0.13 9.16 2.77
CA ASN A 206 0.97 10.10 2.61
C ASN A 206 0.45 11.45 2.09
N LEU A 207 0.93 12.54 2.69
CA LEU A 207 0.48 13.90 2.38
C LEU A 207 1.35 14.61 1.33
N SER A 208 2.54 14.08 1.04
CA SER A 208 3.41 14.66 0.00
C SER A 208 2.80 14.48 -1.39
N SER A 209 3.22 15.32 -2.35
CA SER A 209 2.88 15.09 -3.75
C SER A 209 3.35 13.70 -4.18
N CYS A 210 2.52 13.02 -4.95
CA CYS A 210 2.81 11.67 -5.40
C CYS A 210 2.33 11.38 -6.81
N TRP A 211 2.71 10.22 -7.33
CA TRP A 211 2.33 9.74 -8.65
C TRP A 211 1.94 8.28 -8.56
N LEU A 212 0.82 7.94 -9.19
CA LEU A 212 0.40 6.56 -9.40
C LEU A 212 0.47 6.24 -10.88
N ASP A 213 1.33 5.31 -11.24
CA ASP A 213 1.40 4.69 -12.56
C ASP A 213 0.66 3.35 -12.50
N LEU A 214 -0.42 3.21 -13.25
CA LEU A 214 -1.31 2.05 -13.25
C LEU A 214 -1.09 1.17 -14.49
N GLY A 215 0.17 1.05 -14.91
CA GLY A 215 0.61 0.25 -16.07
C GLY A 215 0.81 1.08 -17.34
N ASN A 216 1.08 2.37 -17.20
CA ASN A 216 1.46 3.26 -18.29
C ASN A 216 2.95 3.08 -18.66
N GLU A 217 3.81 2.87 -17.67
CA GLU A 217 5.23 2.56 -17.89
C GLU A 217 5.40 1.10 -18.34
N LEU A 218 6.12 0.89 -19.45
CA LEU A 218 6.46 -0.42 -19.98
C LEU A 218 7.96 -0.65 -19.85
N ASP A 219 8.34 -1.80 -19.28
CA ASP A 219 9.73 -2.19 -19.09
C ASP A 219 9.90 -3.64 -19.52
N ASN A 220 10.91 -3.92 -20.36
CA ASN A 220 11.19 -5.26 -20.82
C ASN A 220 11.90 -6.12 -19.76
N TYR A 221 12.55 -5.50 -18.78
CA TYR A 221 13.29 -6.21 -17.71
C TYR A 221 12.37 -6.75 -16.62
N HIS A 222 11.14 -6.25 -16.55
CA HIS A 222 10.21 -6.57 -15.47
C HIS A 222 8.83 -6.94 -16.02
N PRO A 223 8.16 -7.96 -15.45
CA PRO A 223 6.75 -8.21 -15.75
C PRO A 223 5.91 -6.95 -15.50
N ALA A 224 4.73 -6.89 -16.11
CA ALA A 224 3.79 -5.78 -15.93
C ALA A 224 3.63 -5.40 -14.45
N TYR A 225 3.69 -4.11 -14.16
CA TYR A 225 3.64 -3.57 -12.81
C TYR A 225 2.83 -2.27 -12.74
N ARG A 226 2.50 -1.87 -11.52
CA ARG A 226 2.03 -0.54 -11.15
C ARG A 226 3.02 0.06 -10.16
N ARG A 227 3.18 1.39 -10.19
CA ARG A 227 4.11 2.10 -9.32
C ARG A 227 3.40 3.19 -8.55
N TYR A 228 3.73 3.30 -7.29
CA TYR A 228 3.50 4.48 -6.48
C TYR A 228 4.84 5.19 -6.21
N GLN A 229 4.89 6.50 -6.38
CA GLN A 229 6.09 7.30 -6.12
C GLN A 229 5.70 8.60 -5.42
N ALA A 230 6.48 9.06 -4.45
CA ALA A 230 6.24 10.30 -3.74
C ALA A 230 7.52 11.08 -3.51
N GLU A 231 7.36 12.40 -3.33
CA GLU A 231 8.47 13.31 -3.09
C GLU A 231 9.09 13.13 -1.70
N ALA A 232 8.29 12.74 -0.71
CA ALA A 232 8.71 12.54 0.66
C ALA A 232 7.81 11.52 1.38
N GLY A 233 8.15 11.21 2.63
CA GLY A 233 7.26 10.48 3.54
C GLY A 233 7.31 8.97 3.41
N ILE A 234 6.31 8.35 4.03
CA ILE A 234 6.27 6.90 4.30
C ILE A 234 5.10 6.29 3.54
N TRP A 235 5.25 5.02 3.16
CA TRP A 235 4.16 4.24 2.60
C TRP A 235 3.36 3.57 3.71
N ILE A 236 2.06 3.86 3.74
CA ILE A 236 1.09 3.08 4.50
C ILE A 236 0.19 2.39 3.51
N ILE A 237 0.34 1.07 3.29
CA ILE A 237 -0.58 0.31 2.45
C ILE A 237 -1.66 -0.28 3.34
N THR A 238 -2.91 0.05 3.05
CA THR A 238 -4.07 -0.56 3.68
C THR A 238 -4.84 -1.39 2.65
N CYS A 239 -4.86 -2.72 2.83
CA CYS A 239 -5.61 -3.62 1.96
C CYS A 239 -6.92 -4.01 2.64
N SER A 240 -8.06 -3.89 1.96
CA SER A 240 -9.34 -4.48 2.39
C SER A 240 -9.91 -5.36 1.29
N SER A 241 -10.24 -6.60 1.61
CA SER A 241 -10.87 -7.53 0.66
C SER A 241 -12.39 -7.44 0.78
N GLY A 242 -13.03 -6.71 -0.14
CA GLY A 242 -14.49 -6.70 -0.21
C GLY A 242 -15.00 -8.04 -0.72
N ARG A 243 -15.76 -8.78 0.10
CA ARG A 243 -16.62 -9.87 -0.41
C ARG A 243 -17.55 -9.30 -1.48
N ARG A 244 -17.80 -10.08 -2.54
CA ARG A 244 -18.64 -9.71 -3.70
C ARG A 244 -19.89 -8.94 -3.25
N CYS A 245 -19.89 -7.63 -3.46
CA CYS A 245 -21.05 -6.77 -3.22
C CYS A 245 -21.57 -6.15 -4.52
N TRP A 246 -21.61 -6.90 -5.62
CA TRP A 246 -22.34 -6.48 -6.83
C TRP A 246 -22.80 -7.72 -7.61
N THR A 247 -23.98 -8.21 -7.27
CA THR A 247 -24.90 -8.94 -8.17
C THR A 247 -26.22 -8.20 -8.17
#